data_AF-A0A9D1Y7F0-F1
#
_entry.id   AF-A0A9D1Y7F0-F1
#
_cell.length_a   1.000
_cell.length_b   1.000
_cell.length_c   1.000
_cell.angle_alpha   90.00
_cell.angle_beta   90.00
_cell.angle_gamma   90.00
#
_symmetry.space_group_name_H-M   'P 1'
#
loop_
_entity.id
_entity.type
_entity.pdbx_description
1 polymer ?
#
loop_
_entity_poly.entity_id
_entity_poly.type
_entity_poly.pdbx_seq_one_letter_code
_entity_poly.pdbx_strand_id
1 'polypeptide(L)'
;LALPKRQLDDIIEMIYQLDKLAPGTANYDTLLYGAEVKFYSARLALSSELETALPGFFAAGDGAGITRGLAQAGASGVKVAQVILNRLK
;
A
#
# COMPACT_ATOMS: atom_id res chain seq x y z
N LEU A 1 -21.27 2.70 -13.39
CA LEU A 1 -21.13 1.70 -12.32
C LEU A 1 -19.71 1.79 -11.76
N ALA A 2 -19.48 2.63 -10.74
CA ALA A 2 -18.14 2.82 -10.17
C ALA A 2 -17.80 1.76 -9.10
N LEU A 3 -18.81 1.26 -8.37
CA LEU A 3 -18.68 0.23 -7.35
C LEU A 3 -19.91 -0.72 -7.42
N PRO A 4 -19.77 -2.00 -7.06
CA PRO A 4 -20.93 -2.89 -6.96
C PRO A 4 -21.81 -2.50 -5.75
N LYS A 5 -23.12 -2.77 -5.85
CA LYS A 5 -24.13 -2.31 -4.88
C LYS A 5 -23.79 -2.66 -3.44
N ARG A 6 -23.37 -3.91 -3.19
CA ARG A 6 -23.08 -4.39 -1.83
C ARG A 6 -22.01 -3.54 -1.14
N GLN A 7 -20.89 -3.28 -1.82
CA GLN A 7 -19.82 -2.44 -1.28
C GLN A 7 -20.28 -0.99 -1.07
N LEU A 8 -21.17 -0.48 -1.93
CA LEU A 8 -21.72 0.86 -1.75
C LEU A 8 -22.61 0.94 -0.51
N ASP A 9 -23.48 -0.05 -0.29
CA ASP A 9 -24.31 -0.14 0.92
C ASP A 9 -23.43 -0.21 2.17
N ASP A 10 -22.37 -1.06 2.15
CA ASP A 10 -21.41 -1.22 3.25
C ASP A 10 -20.71 0.14 3.59
N ILE A 11 -20.32 0.91 2.56
CA ILE A 11 -19.69 2.23 2.74
C ILE A 11 -20.67 3.24 3.34
N ILE A 12 -21.92 3.24 2.88
CA ILE A 12 -22.97 4.15 3.40
C ILE A 12 -23.24 3.84 4.88
N GLU A 13 -23.38 2.56 5.24
CA GLU A 13 -23.57 2.15 6.62
C GLU A 13 -22.37 2.59 7.49
N MET A 14 -21.14 2.35 7.01
CA MET A 14 -19.92 2.77 7.70
C MET A 14 -19.90 4.28 7.97
N ILE A 15 -20.27 5.12 6.99
CA ILE A 15 -20.30 6.58 7.16
C ILE A 15 -21.26 6.98 8.30
N TYR A 16 -22.44 6.39 8.38
CA TYR A 16 -23.39 6.67 9.47
C TYR A 16 -22.93 6.15 10.83
N GLN A 17 -22.20 5.03 10.89
CA GLN A 17 -21.60 4.57 12.15
C GLN A 17 -20.43 5.46 12.57
N LEU A 18 -19.60 5.91 11.63
CA LEU A 18 -18.49 6.82 11.89
C LEU A 18 -18.98 8.17 12.41
N ASP A 19 -20.11 8.68 11.93
CA ASP A 19 -20.69 9.93 12.42
C ASP A 19 -20.99 9.91 13.94
N LYS A 20 -21.31 8.73 14.50
CA LYS A 20 -21.50 8.57 15.95
C LYS A 20 -20.20 8.70 16.74
N LEU A 21 -19.05 8.37 16.12
CA LEU A 21 -17.72 8.46 16.73
C LEU A 21 -17.05 9.82 16.46
N ALA A 22 -17.28 10.37 15.28
CA ALA A 22 -16.74 11.62 14.77
C ALA A 22 -17.87 12.45 14.11
N PRO A 23 -18.63 13.23 14.91
CA PRO A 23 -19.76 13.99 14.43
C PRO A 23 -19.42 14.94 13.28
N GLY A 24 -20.24 14.93 12.23
CA GLY A 24 -20.03 15.70 11.00
C GLY A 24 -19.49 14.86 9.84
N THR A 25 -19.15 13.59 10.07
CA THR A 25 -18.72 12.66 9.01
C THR A 25 -19.83 12.45 7.97
N ALA A 26 -21.09 12.42 8.39
CA ALA A 26 -22.25 12.26 7.50
C ALA A 26 -22.94 13.59 7.12
N ASN A 27 -22.25 14.73 7.18
CA ASN A 27 -22.80 16.02 6.76
C ASN A 27 -23.12 16.02 5.25
N TYR A 28 -24.18 16.73 4.85
CA TYR A 28 -24.55 16.95 3.45
C TYR A 28 -23.45 17.62 2.62
N ASP A 29 -22.58 18.40 3.26
CA ASP A 29 -21.44 19.05 2.60
C ASP A 29 -20.22 18.12 2.44
N THR A 30 -20.23 16.93 3.04
CA THR A 30 -19.14 15.95 2.94
C THR A 30 -19.26 15.15 1.65
N LEU A 31 -18.23 15.25 0.80
CA LEU A 31 -18.20 14.56 -0.49
C LEU A 31 -17.55 13.18 -0.40
N LEU A 32 -18.27 12.16 -0.86
CA LEU A 32 -17.72 10.84 -1.13
C LEU A 32 -17.13 10.82 -2.54
N TYR A 33 -15.80 10.85 -2.61
CA TYR A 33 -15.07 10.66 -3.87
C TYR A 33 -15.06 9.18 -4.28
N GLY A 34 -14.95 8.92 -5.58
CA GLY A 34 -15.01 7.59 -6.17
C GLY A 34 -13.90 6.63 -5.69
N ALA A 35 -13.87 5.43 -6.26
CA ALA A 35 -12.97 4.37 -5.81
C ALA A 35 -11.49 4.76 -5.92
N GLU A 36 -10.77 4.77 -4.79
CA GLU A 36 -9.32 4.76 -4.77
C GLU A 36 -8.84 3.34 -5.04
N VAL A 37 -8.17 3.14 -6.18
CA VAL A 37 -7.68 1.83 -6.59
C VAL A 37 -6.19 1.89 -6.88
N LYS A 38 -5.44 1.04 -6.18
CA LYS A 38 -4.06 0.68 -6.53
C LYS A 38 -4.10 -0.73 -7.07
N PHE A 39 -4.01 -0.86 -8.39
CA PHE A 39 -4.44 -2.09 -9.03
C PHE A 39 -3.64 -3.33 -8.64
N TYR A 40 -2.36 -3.22 -8.30
CA TYR A 40 -1.57 -4.35 -7.80
C TYR A 40 -0.26 -3.82 -7.25
N SER A 41 0.29 -4.53 -6.26
CA SER A 41 1.72 -4.45 -6.00
C SER A 41 2.40 -5.65 -6.67
N ALA A 42 3.51 -5.43 -7.37
CA ALA A 42 4.24 -6.50 -8.02
C ALA A 42 4.85 -7.39 -6.93
N ARG A 43 4.23 -8.53 -6.62
CA ARG A 43 4.78 -9.51 -5.67
C ARG A 43 5.91 -10.28 -6.33
N LEU A 44 7.06 -9.64 -6.45
CA LEU A 44 8.27 -10.25 -7.00
C LEU A 44 8.75 -11.36 -6.05
N ALA A 45 9.26 -12.45 -6.62
CA ALA A 45 9.99 -13.45 -5.87
C ALA A 45 11.38 -12.89 -5.54
N LEU A 46 11.66 -12.70 -4.24
CA LEU A 46 12.90 -12.11 -3.75
C LEU A 46 13.57 -13.04 -2.74
N SER A 47 14.89 -12.96 -2.67
CA SER A 47 15.69 -13.58 -1.60
C SER A 47 15.50 -12.86 -0.26
N SER A 48 16.07 -13.41 0.81
CA SER A 48 16.15 -12.74 2.12
C SER A 48 16.95 -11.43 2.10
N GLU A 49 17.70 -11.19 1.03
CA GLU A 49 18.46 -9.96 0.78
C GLU A 49 17.74 -8.97 -0.14
N LEU A 50 16.48 -9.26 -0.50
CA LEU A 50 15.66 -8.45 -1.42
C LEU A 50 16.18 -8.43 -2.86
N GLU A 51 16.94 -9.45 -3.23
CA GLU A 51 17.44 -9.65 -4.60
C GLU A 51 16.46 -10.51 -5.39
N THR A 52 16.27 -10.19 -6.66
CA THR A 52 15.48 -11.01 -7.58
C THR A 52 16.25 -12.26 -8.02
N ALA A 53 15.66 -13.08 -8.88
CA ALA A 53 16.37 -14.19 -9.52
C ALA A 53 17.50 -13.72 -10.46
N LEU A 54 17.53 -12.44 -10.85
CA LEU A 54 18.60 -11.85 -11.66
C LEU A 54 19.70 -11.32 -10.73
N PRO A 55 20.95 -11.83 -10.83
CA PRO A 55 22.05 -11.38 -9.99
C PRO A 55 22.31 -9.88 -10.12
N GLY A 56 22.49 -9.20 -8.99
CA GLY A 56 22.71 -7.76 -8.91
C GLY A 56 21.44 -6.92 -9.09
N PHE A 57 20.28 -7.53 -9.34
CA PHE A 57 19.02 -6.83 -9.51
C PHE A 57 18.14 -6.96 -8.27
N PHE A 58 18.02 -5.85 -7.54
CA PHE A 58 17.28 -5.75 -6.28
C PHE A 58 15.95 -5.04 -6.48
N ALA A 59 14.95 -5.42 -5.68
CA ALA A 59 13.68 -4.73 -5.62
C ALA A 59 13.33 -4.40 -4.17
N ALA A 60 12.93 -3.14 -3.92
CA ALA A 60 12.61 -2.64 -2.59
C ALA A 60 11.35 -1.76 -2.63
N GLY A 61 10.79 -1.48 -1.45
CA GLY A 61 9.62 -0.63 -1.30
C GLY A 61 8.30 -1.24 -1.74
N ASP A 62 7.27 -0.39 -1.77
CA ASP A 62 5.87 -0.83 -1.95
C ASP A 62 5.62 -1.36 -3.37
N GLY A 63 6.41 -0.90 -4.36
CA GLY A 63 6.35 -1.38 -5.74
C GLY A 63 6.78 -2.84 -5.89
N ALA A 64 7.66 -3.32 -5.00
CA ALA A 64 8.15 -4.71 -4.97
C ALA A 64 7.25 -5.66 -4.16
N GLY A 65 6.14 -5.17 -3.59
CA GLY A 65 5.15 -6.00 -2.89
C GLY A 65 5.57 -6.51 -1.53
N ILE A 66 6.67 -6.00 -0.99
CA ILE A 66 7.23 -6.40 0.31
C ILE A 66 6.88 -5.44 1.45
N THR A 67 6.53 -4.18 1.14
CA THR A 67 6.20 -3.16 2.15
C THR A 67 4.80 -2.55 1.91
N ARG A 68 4.25 -1.90 2.94
CA ARG A 68 2.92 -1.24 2.88
C ARG A 68 2.94 0.15 3.54
N GLY A 69 4.05 0.87 3.42
CA GLY A 69 4.17 2.19 4.02
C GLY A 69 5.58 2.77 3.96
N LEU A 70 5.65 4.10 4.12
CA LEU A 70 6.88 4.89 3.95
C LEU A 70 8.04 4.40 4.81
N ALA A 71 7.81 4.12 6.10
CA ALA A 71 8.86 3.68 7.00
C ALA A 71 9.43 2.31 6.59
N GLN A 72 8.58 1.37 6.21
CA GLN A 72 9.00 0.05 5.73
C GLN A 72 9.74 0.17 4.40
N ALA A 73 9.22 0.97 3.46
CA ALA A 73 9.85 1.19 2.17
C ALA A 73 11.25 1.79 2.34
N GLY A 74 11.41 2.79 3.21
CA GLY A 74 12.71 3.37 3.57
C GLY A 74 13.67 2.33 4.17
N ALA A 75 13.20 1.53 5.14
CA ALA A 75 14.01 0.48 5.74
C ALA A 75 14.48 -0.58 4.72
N SER A 76 13.61 -0.96 3.78
CA SER A 76 13.96 -1.90 2.72
C SER A 76 15.04 -1.36 1.77
N GLY A 77 15.00 -0.05 1.46
CA GLY A 77 16.03 0.61 0.66
C GLY A 77 17.39 0.64 1.36
N VAL A 78 17.42 0.98 2.66
CA VAL A 78 18.66 0.95 3.47
C VAL A 78 19.23 -0.47 3.53
N LYS A 79 18.38 -1.49 3.70
CA LYS A 79 18.80 -2.89 3.69
C LYS A 79 19.48 -3.28 2.36
N VAL A 80 18.87 -2.94 1.22
CA VAL A 80 19.45 -3.21 -0.11
C VAL A 80 20.80 -2.49 -0.27
N ALA A 81 20.88 -1.21 0.10
CA ALA A 81 22.12 -0.45 0.02
C ALA A 81 23.25 -1.12 0.84
N GLN A 82 22.95 -1.60 2.05
CA GLN A 82 23.92 -2.29 2.89
C GLN A 82 24.40 -3.63 2.27
N VAL A 83 23.50 -4.38 1.65
CA VAL A 83 23.85 -5.63 0.95
C VAL A 83 24.79 -5.32 -0.21
N ILE A 84 24.48 -4.31 -1.03
CA ILE A 84 25.31 -3.89 -2.16
C ILE A 84 26.71 -3.47 -1.66
N LEU A 85 26.78 -2.60 -0.65
CA LEU A 85 28.05 -2.14 -0.08
C LEU A 85 28.91 -3.28 0.47
N ASN A 86 28.30 -4.32 1.04
CA ASN A 86 29.04 -5.48 1.55
C ASN A 86 29.59 -6.37 0.43
N ARG A 87 28.97 -6.41 -0.76
CA ARG A 87 29.43 -7.19 -1.91
C ARG A 87 30.51 -6.47 -2.75
N LEU A 88 30.65 -5.15 -2.60
CA LEU A 88 31.67 -4.34 -3.27
C LEU A 88 33.01 -4.30 -2.53
N LYS A 89 33.06 -4.82 -1.30
CA LYS A 89 34.29 -5.01 -0.52
C LYS A 89 35.01 -6.27 -0.97
#